data_AF-A0A5E4RZ76-F1
#
_entry.id   AF-A0A5E4RZ76-F1
#
_cell.length_a   1.000
_cell.length_b   1.000
_cell.length_c   1.000
_cell.angle_alpha   90.00
_cell.angle_beta   90.00
_cell.angle_gamma   90.00
#
_symmetry.space_group_name_H-M   'P 1'
#
loop_
_entity.id
_entity.type
_entity.pdbx_description
1 polymer ?
#
loop_
_entity_poly.entity_id
_entity_poly.type
_entity_poly.pdbx_seq_one_letter_code
_entity_poly.pdbx_strand_id
1 'polypeptide(L)'
;MSLIDNLPSVPSLPSVPSLGSLTNLAGLGGLSSLAGAGKNTWLNQLRTASWRDVPFQVDSTEMTDGDNTVLREYPFQDLPTVFRMGAGANEIKFSAYLIGDDYLDQLGKLRQVLTGDGVLVHPTQGSIRCWCNGKYTIKEAPTSEGGCARLELSFVRAEPRRYPAGVTNTTDQVSDAADNAEKSLIDSLAANFNVADLTGWAKDNVLSRMRSALDTVWDGISAVNGAFDTYNSLVRQYITFPLNELSAISSVLGSRFSDLTKIPDTLTSSDAWSVFGAARNLWKAPTATQSLLSQSTPASPSGLPQAISPDVAAAYASTGFTPSSAQAKLAEAFTPPVSPYQTASRQAEAQALKTLEGFVNGVMTIMAVRAVTQIDLDNYDQALALRSDFGQQITELILASAAEPIGGVGTTTTHDSLVRLKTAVLTDLQARSRDLARLTTYTPESWQPALYVSYRMFGTTRWADEIMAMNPHVRHPLLVPPGTPLRITKHD
;
A
#
# COMPACT_ATOMS: atom_id res chain seq x y z
N MET A 1 39.27 -27.35 4.59
CA MET A 1 39.28 -28.81 4.41
C MET A 1 37.91 -29.31 4.86
N SER A 2 37.07 -29.79 3.93
CA SER A 2 35.79 -30.55 4.09
C SER A 2 34.82 -30.10 5.20
N LEU A 3 33.70 -29.40 4.99
CA LEU A 3 32.52 -29.64 4.13
C LEU A 3 31.74 -30.93 4.48
N ILE A 4 30.43 -30.75 4.71
CA ILE A 4 29.28 -31.70 4.65
C ILE A 4 28.87 -32.36 5.99
N ASP A 5 27.70 -32.00 6.57
CA ASP A 5 26.40 -32.67 6.36
C ASP A 5 25.33 -32.24 7.40
N ASN A 6 24.16 -31.75 6.96
CA ASN A 6 22.81 -32.09 7.44
C ASN A 6 21.74 -31.09 6.95
N LEU A 7 20.94 -31.48 5.96
CA LEU A 7 19.60 -30.95 5.67
C LEU A 7 18.70 -32.14 5.27
N PRO A 8 17.40 -32.14 5.63
CA PRO A 8 16.52 -33.29 5.45
C PRO A 8 15.87 -33.37 4.05
N SER A 9 15.49 -34.60 3.73
CA SER A 9 15.04 -35.22 2.49
C SER A 9 13.73 -34.72 1.86
N VAL A 10 13.73 -34.59 0.52
CA VAL A 10 12.56 -34.46 -0.37
C VAL A 10 12.40 -35.77 -1.19
N PRO A 11 11.19 -36.32 -1.40
CA PRO A 11 11.01 -37.58 -2.12
C PRO A 11 11.03 -37.42 -3.66
N SER A 12 11.68 -38.39 -4.33
CA SER A 12 11.96 -38.47 -5.76
C SER A 12 10.85 -39.14 -6.59
N LEU A 13 10.63 -38.62 -7.81
CA LEU A 13 9.81 -39.21 -8.89
C LEU A 13 10.47 -40.45 -9.52
N PRO A 14 9.72 -41.47 -9.97
CA PRO A 14 10.29 -42.68 -10.57
C PRO A 14 10.57 -42.56 -12.08
N SER A 15 11.67 -43.20 -12.48
CA SER A 15 12.29 -43.28 -13.80
C SER A 15 11.69 -44.35 -14.73
N VAL A 16 11.73 -44.06 -16.04
CA VAL A 16 11.34 -44.92 -17.18
C VAL A 16 12.30 -46.11 -17.36
N PRO A 17 11.83 -47.34 -17.63
CA PRO A 17 12.71 -48.43 -18.05
C PRO A 17 12.83 -48.54 -19.58
N SER A 18 14.06 -48.82 -20.01
CA SER A 18 14.53 -49.01 -21.38
C SER A 18 14.19 -50.38 -21.97
N LEU A 19 14.04 -50.38 -23.31
CA LEU A 19 13.85 -51.54 -24.18
C LEU A 19 14.90 -52.65 -23.99
N GLY A 20 14.41 -53.88 -23.75
CA GLY A 20 15.15 -55.14 -23.80
C GLY A 20 14.38 -56.17 -24.63
N SER A 21 15.10 -56.82 -25.54
CA SER A 21 14.66 -57.77 -26.57
C SER A 21 13.93 -59.02 -26.04
N LEU A 22 12.91 -59.49 -26.77
CA LEU A 22 12.69 -60.92 -27.00
C LEU A 22 12.07 -61.16 -28.39
N THR A 23 12.82 -61.89 -29.20
CA THR A 23 12.43 -62.52 -30.47
C THR A 23 11.63 -63.81 -30.23
N ASN A 24 10.86 -64.18 -31.26
CA ASN A 24 10.23 -65.47 -31.55
C ASN A 24 9.00 -65.93 -30.73
N LEU A 25 7.83 -65.85 -31.37
CA LEU A 25 7.10 -67.07 -31.72
C LEU A 25 6.21 -66.83 -32.95
N ALA A 26 6.54 -67.51 -34.05
CA ALA A 26 5.67 -67.67 -35.20
C ALA A 26 4.62 -68.75 -34.90
N GLY A 27 3.37 -68.54 -35.31
CA GLY A 27 2.39 -69.62 -35.35
C GLY A 27 0.93 -69.17 -35.39
N LEU A 28 0.36 -69.25 -36.59
CA LEU A 28 -1.07 -69.52 -36.88
C LEU A 28 -2.08 -68.38 -36.62
N GLY A 29 -2.59 -67.82 -37.72
CA GLY A 29 -3.79 -66.99 -37.69
C GLY A 29 -3.92 -66.04 -38.87
N GLY A 30 -3.66 -66.51 -40.09
CA GLY A 30 -4.05 -65.78 -41.28
C GLY A 30 -5.59 -65.71 -41.38
N LEU A 31 -6.06 -64.59 -41.95
CA LEU A 31 -7.41 -64.32 -42.45
C LEU A 31 -8.42 -63.75 -41.44
N SER A 32 -8.23 -62.48 -41.03
CA SER A 32 -9.38 -61.62 -40.67
C SER A 32 -9.12 -60.11 -40.62
N SER A 33 -8.13 -59.57 -41.35
CA SER A 33 -7.79 -58.12 -41.30
C SER A 33 -8.15 -57.31 -42.56
N LEU A 34 -9.16 -57.73 -43.33
CA LEU A 34 -9.56 -57.03 -44.56
C LEU A 34 -11.05 -56.62 -44.59
N ALA A 35 -11.67 -56.46 -43.43
CA ALA A 35 -12.97 -55.82 -43.31
C ALA A 35 -13.02 -54.95 -42.04
N GLY A 36 -13.01 -53.63 -42.22
CA GLY A 36 -13.24 -52.70 -41.12
C GLY A 36 -12.08 -51.80 -40.72
N ALA A 37 -11.27 -51.32 -41.68
CA ALA A 37 -10.72 -49.97 -41.54
C ALA A 37 -11.90 -48.98 -41.58
N GLY A 38 -12.68 -48.94 -40.50
CA GLY A 38 -13.75 -47.98 -40.31
C GLY A 38 -13.13 -46.62 -40.33
N LYS A 39 -13.34 -45.88 -41.43
CA LYS A 39 -12.94 -44.49 -41.63
C LYS A 39 -12.91 -43.77 -40.28
N ASN A 40 -11.76 -43.20 -39.92
CA ASN A 40 -11.68 -42.10 -38.96
C ASN A 40 -12.46 -40.92 -39.57
N THR A 41 -13.77 -41.05 -39.50
CA THR A 41 -14.74 -40.13 -40.06
C THR A 41 -14.82 -39.01 -39.04
N TRP A 42 -14.88 -37.76 -39.49
CA TRP A 42 -15.11 -36.60 -38.64
C TRP A 42 -16.29 -36.78 -37.65
N LEU A 43 -17.25 -37.66 -37.98
CA LEU A 43 -18.32 -38.14 -37.09
C LEU A 43 -17.82 -38.70 -35.74
N ASN A 44 -16.71 -39.45 -35.73
CA ASN A 44 -16.14 -40.04 -34.51
C ASN A 44 -15.35 -39.02 -33.67
N GLN A 45 -15.16 -37.79 -34.15
CA GLN A 45 -14.51 -36.69 -33.43
C GLN A 45 -15.51 -35.75 -32.76
N LEU A 46 -16.82 -35.94 -32.98
CA LEU A 46 -17.86 -35.15 -32.34
C LEU A 46 -17.91 -35.47 -30.85
N ARG A 47 -17.75 -34.44 -30.02
CA ARG A 47 -17.94 -34.56 -28.57
C ARG A 47 -19.44 -34.61 -28.26
N THR A 48 -19.82 -35.40 -27.27
CA THR A 48 -21.18 -35.36 -26.71
C THR A 48 -21.43 -33.94 -26.19
N ALA A 49 -22.46 -33.27 -26.69
CA ALA A 49 -22.79 -31.93 -26.24
C ALA A 49 -23.22 -31.99 -24.77
N SER A 50 -22.69 -31.09 -23.96
CA SER A 50 -23.10 -30.99 -22.55
C SER A 50 -23.14 -29.55 -22.08
N TRP A 51 -24.06 -29.27 -21.17
CA TRP A 51 -24.17 -27.98 -20.51
C TRP A 51 -24.06 -28.21 -19.00
N ARG A 52 -22.99 -27.67 -18.39
CA ARG A 52 -22.62 -27.92 -16.97
C ARG A 52 -22.77 -29.41 -16.60
N ASP A 53 -22.13 -30.25 -17.41
CA ASP A 53 -22.08 -31.72 -17.27
C ASP A 53 -23.38 -32.49 -17.52
N VAL A 54 -24.48 -31.83 -17.93
CA VAL A 54 -25.70 -32.51 -18.41
C VAL A 54 -25.59 -32.77 -19.91
N PRO A 55 -25.49 -34.03 -20.38
CA PRO A 55 -25.39 -34.34 -21.80
C PRO A 55 -26.75 -34.17 -22.50
N PHE A 56 -26.72 -33.70 -23.75
CA PHE A 56 -27.87 -33.67 -24.65
C PHE A 56 -27.44 -34.02 -26.08
N GLN A 57 -28.37 -34.50 -26.91
CA GLN A 57 -28.09 -34.76 -28.32
C GLN A 57 -28.40 -33.53 -29.17
N VAL A 58 -27.61 -33.31 -30.20
CA VAL A 58 -27.69 -32.14 -31.08
C VAL A 58 -28.04 -32.60 -32.49
N ASP A 59 -29.05 -31.97 -33.09
CA ASP A 59 -29.47 -32.19 -34.48
C ASP A 59 -28.79 -31.17 -35.41
N SER A 60 -28.92 -29.88 -35.07
CA SER A 60 -28.31 -28.77 -35.81
C SER A 60 -27.69 -27.75 -34.86
N THR A 61 -26.61 -27.11 -35.31
CA THR A 61 -25.98 -26.00 -34.62
C THR A 61 -25.84 -24.82 -35.56
N GLU A 62 -26.30 -23.66 -35.12
CA GLU A 62 -26.14 -22.38 -35.82
C GLU A 62 -25.26 -21.46 -34.95
N MET A 63 -24.32 -20.76 -35.57
CA MET A 63 -23.45 -19.81 -34.89
C MET A 63 -23.45 -18.49 -35.66
N THR A 64 -23.74 -17.40 -34.95
CA THR A 64 -23.58 -16.04 -35.43
C THR A 64 -22.28 -15.49 -34.88
N ASP A 65 -21.34 -15.15 -35.76
CA ASP A 65 -20.04 -14.56 -35.42
C ASP A 65 -19.77 -13.37 -36.34
N GLY A 66 -19.14 -12.32 -35.81
CA GLY A 66 -18.87 -11.09 -36.56
C GLY A 66 -18.75 -9.86 -35.69
N ASP A 67 -18.59 -8.71 -36.33
CA ASP A 67 -18.49 -7.40 -35.68
C ASP A 67 -19.80 -6.62 -35.78
N ASN A 68 -20.10 -5.82 -34.76
CA ASN A 68 -21.14 -4.81 -34.88
C ASN A 68 -20.63 -3.69 -35.78
N THR A 69 -21.31 -3.42 -36.89
CA THR A 69 -20.92 -2.35 -37.82
C THR A 69 -22.06 -1.35 -38.02
N VAL A 70 -21.73 -0.06 -38.02
CA VAL A 70 -22.66 1.02 -38.36
C VAL A 70 -22.32 1.51 -39.77
N LEU A 71 -23.25 1.33 -40.70
CA LEU A 71 -23.17 1.84 -42.06
C LEU A 71 -23.71 3.27 -42.08
N ARG A 72 -22.93 4.22 -42.62
CA ARG A 72 -23.38 5.60 -42.82
C ARG A 72 -23.25 5.98 -44.29
N GLU A 73 -24.37 6.41 -44.85
CA GLU A 73 -24.50 6.87 -46.24
C GLU A 73 -24.57 8.40 -46.23
N TYR A 74 -23.80 9.04 -47.12
CA TYR A 74 -23.78 10.49 -47.29
C TYR A 74 -24.25 10.86 -48.69
N PRO A 75 -25.07 11.92 -48.85
CA PRO A 75 -25.44 12.42 -50.17
C PRO A 75 -24.20 12.74 -51.01
N PHE A 76 -24.23 12.36 -52.29
CA PHE A 76 -23.14 12.54 -53.27
C PHE A 76 -21.84 11.75 -53.00
N GLN A 77 -21.89 10.69 -52.17
CA GLN A 77 -20.82 9.69 -52.10
C GLN A 77 -21.28 8.37 -52.70
N ASP A 78 -20.47 7.82 -53.61
CA ASP A 78 -20.78 6.55 -54.30
C ASP A 78 -20.57 5.32 -53.40
N LEU A 79 -19.75 5.43 -52.35
CA LEU A 79 -19.44 4.34 -51.42
C LEU A 79 -19.76 4.73 -49.97
N PRO A 80 -20.46 3.87 -49.21
CA PRO A 80 -20.82 4.14 -47.83
C PRO A 80 -19.63 3.98 -46.88
N THR A 81 -19.67 4.69 -45.74
CA THR A 81 -18.66 4.57 -44.69
C THR A 81 -19.11 3.56 -43.62
N VAL A 82 -18.29 2.56 -43.33
CA VAL A 82 -18.55 1.53 -42.30
C VAL A 82 -17.73 1.81 -41.04
N PHE A 83 -18.39 1.98 -39.89
CA PHE A 83 -17.74 2.09 -38.58
C PHE A 83 -17.87 0.78 -37.82
N ARG A 84 -16.75 0.14 -37.48
CA ARG A 84 -16.70 -1.05 -36.62
C ARG A 84 -16.88 -0.62 -35.16
N MET A 85 -17.95 -1.10 -34.52
CA MET A 85 -18.34 -0.81 -33.14
C MET A 85 -17.89 -1.90 -32.14
N GLY A 86 -16.93 -2.74 -32.55
CA GLY A 86 -16.41 -3.86 -31.76
C GLY A 86 -17.01 -5.21 -32.18
N ALA A 87 -16.57 -6.27 -31.51
CA ALA A 87 -17.08 -7.62 -31.74
C ALA A 87 -18.57 -7.69 -31.37
N GLY A 88 -19.36 -8.32 -32.24
CA GLY A 88 -20.75 -8.64 -31.99
C GLY A 88 -20.89 -9.69 -30.89
N ALA A 89 -22.11 -9.90 -30.40
CA ALA A 89 -22.38 -11.00 -29.49
C ALA A 89 -22.34 -12.33 -30.26
N ASN A 90 -21.37 -13.18 -29.95
CA ASN A 90 -21.28 -14.51 -30.55
C ASN A 90 -22.39 -15.41 -29.97
N GLU A 91 -23.51 -15.47 -30.68
CA GLU A 91 -24.67 -16.29 -30.33
C GLU A 91 -24.54 -17.68 -30.98
N ILE A 92 -24.71 -18.73 -30.19
CA ILE A 92 -24.71 -20.13 -30.61
C ILE A 92 -26.10 -20.70 -30.31
N LYS A 93 -26.82 -21.11 -31.34
CA LYS A 93 -28.14 -21.74 -31.23
C LYS A 93 -28.01 -23.24 -31.49
N PHE A 94 -28.63 -24.03 -30.63
CA PHE A 94 -28.71 -25.49 -30.78
C PHE A 94 -30.15 -25.94 -30.91
N SER A 95 -30.38 -26.77 -31.92
CA SER A 95 -31.56 -27.65 -31.97
C SER A 95 -31.15 -28.96 -31.32
N ALA A 96 -31.47 -29.10 -30.03
CA ALA A 96 -31.20 -30.27 -29.23
C ALA A 96 -32.41 -31.20 -29.15
N TYR A 97 -32.19 -32.48 -28.92
CA TYR A 97 -33.25 -33.41 -28.58
C TYR A 97 -32.84 -34.35 -27.45
N LEU A 98 -33.84 -34.75 -26.67
CA LEU A 98 -33.73 -35.79 -25.65
C LEU A 98 -34.60 -36.96 -26.12
N ILE A 99 -34.03 -38.15 -26.21
CA ILE A 99 -34.70 -39.39 -26.61
C ILE A 99 -34.42 -40.45 -25.55
N GLY A 100 -35.46 -41.18 -25.14
CA GLY A 100 -35.36 -42.33 -24.24
C GLY A 100 -36.52 -42.42 -23.26
N ASP A 101 -36.62 -43.53 -22.55
CA ASP A 101 -37.68 -43.75 -21.55
C ASP A 101 -37.58 -42.77 -20.36
N ASP A 102 -36.37 -42.29 -20.08
CA ASP A 102 -36.06 -41.34 -18.99
C ASP A 102 -36.04 -39.85 -19.45
N TYR A 103 -36.63 -39.53 -20.61
CA TYR A 103 -36.51 -38.18 -21.18
C TYR A 103 -37.07 -37.07 -20.28
N LEU A 104 -38.12 -37.37 -19.49
CA LEU A 104 -38.73 -36.41 -18.55
C LEU A 104 -37.78 -36.03 -17.40
N ASP A 105 -37.04 -36.99 -16.87
CA ASP A 105 -36.06 -36.76 -15.79
C ASP A 105 -34.83 -36.01 -16.30
N GLN A 106 -34.38 -36.33 -17.52
CA GLN A 106 -33.29 -35.60 -18.17
C GLN A 106 -33.69 -34.15 -18.49
N LEU A 107 -34.94 -33.93 -18.92
CA LEU A 107 -35.49 -32.59 -19.17
C LEU A 107 -35.59 -31.78 -17.88
N GLY A 108 -35.99 -32.40 -16.77
CA GLY A 108 -36.01 -31.77 -15.45
C GLY A 108 -34.62 -31.31 -14.99
N LYS A 109 -33.60 -32.18 -15.14
CA LYS A 109 -32.20 -31.84 -14.82
C LYS A 109 -31.67 -30.72 -15.72
N LEU A 110 -31.95 -30.78 -17.03
CA LEU A 110 -31.52 -29.75 -17.97
C LEU A 110 -32.16 -28.39 -17.62
N ARG A 111 -33.46 -28.36 -17.31
CA ARG A 111 -34.19 -27.14 -16.92
C ARG A 111 -33.58 -26.46 -15.69
N GLN A 112 -33.14 -27.23 -14.70
CA GLN A 112 -32.51 -26.69 -13.50
C GLN A 112 -31.17 -26.02 -13.80
N VAL A 113 -30.45 -26.52 -14.81
CA VAL A 113 -29.08 -26.14 -15.13
C VAL A 113 -29.00 -25.04 -16.20
N LEU A 114 -30.08 -24.83 -16.98
CA LEU A 114 -30.25 -23.78 -18.00
C LEU A 114 -30.44 -22.37 -17.42
N THR A 115 -29.60 -21.98 -16.48
CA THR A 115 -29.56 -20.62 -15.89
C THR A 115 -28.10 -20.19 -15.64
N GLY A 116 -27.83 -18.89 -15.86
CA GLY A 116 -26.55 -18.26 -15.54
C GLY A 116 -25.40 -18.53 -16.53
N ASP A 117 -24.16 -18.30 -16.06
CA ASP A 117 -22.94 -18.65 -16.79
C ASP A 117 -22.55 -20.11 -16.59
N GLY A 118 -21.95 -20.71 -17.61
CA GLY A 118 -21.56 -22.11 -17.57
C GLY A 118 -20.60 -22.50 -18.68
N VAL A 119 -20.06 -23.71 -18.55
CA VAL A 119 -19.26 -24.33 -19.61
C VAL A 119 -20.19 -25.15 -20.50
N LEU A 120 -20.21 -24.78 -21.78
CA LEU A 120 -20.85 -25.51 -22.86
C LEU A 120 -19.79 -26.35 -23.56
N VAL A 121 -19.97 -27.66 -23.65
CA VAL A 121 -19.18 -28.51 -24.54
C VAL A 121 -19.89 -28.57 -25.88
N HIS A 122 -19.34 -27.89 -26.87
CA HIS A 122 -19.81 -27.90 -28.25
C HIS A 122 -19.24 -29.13 -29.00
N PRO A 123 -20.03 -29.85 -29.82
CA PRO A 123 -19.57 -31.04 -30.56
C PRO A 123 -18.31 -30.86 -31.40
N THR A 124 -18.20 -29.76 -32.15
CA THR A 124 -17.01 -29.42 -32.97
C THR A 124 -16.02 -28.45 -32.32
N GLN A 125 -16.46 -27.47 -31.53
CA GLN A 125 -15.59 -26.42 -30.96
C GLN A 125 -15.04 -26.73 -29.56
N GLY A 126 -15.48 -27.82 -28.90
CA GLY A 126 -15.02 -28.17 -27.56
C GLY A 126 -15.65 -27.30 -26.46
N SER A 127 -14.95 -27.14 -25.34
CA SER A 127 -15.46 -26.43 -24.16
C SER A 127 -15.38 -24.91 -24.32
N ILE A 128 -16.53 -24.25 -24.35
CA ILE A 128 -16.67 -22.79 -24.44
C ILE A 128 -17.40 -22.31 -23.20
N ARG A 129 -16.93 -21.21 -22.61
CA ARG A 129 -17.67 -20.53 -21.54
C ARG A 129 -18.72 -19.61 -22.15
N CYS A 130 -19.99 -19.87 -21.83
CA CYS A 130 -21.12 -19.14 -22.38
C CYS A 130 -22.10 -18.73 -21.28
N TRP A 131 -22.97 -17.80 -21.61
CA TRP A 131 -24.15 -17.42 -20.86
C TRP A 131 -25.39 -18.00 -21.54
N CYS A 132 -26.27 -18.66 -20.81
CA CYS A 132 -27.55 -19.12 -21.36
C CYS A 132 -28.47 -17.91 -21.59
N ASN A 133 -28.86 -17.64 -22.83
CA ASN A 133 -29.85 -16.61 -23.13
C ASN A 133 -31.19 -17.13 -22.59
N GLY A 134 -31.75 -16.49 -21.56
CA GLY A 134 -32.74 -17.06 -20.64
C GLY A 134 -34.11 -17.46 -21.22
N LYS A 135 -34.26 -17.50 -22.55
CA LYS A 135 -35.43 -18.01 -23.25
C LYS A 135 -35.02 -19.24 -24.07
N TYR A 136 -35.60 -20.39 -23.74
CA TYR A 136 -35.49 -21.62 -24.53
C TYR A 136 -36.89 -22.13 -24.89
N THR A 137 -37.04 -22.74 -26.06
CA THR A 137 -38.31 -23.30 -26.52
C THR A 137 -38.25 -24.82 -26.38
N ILE A 138 -39.26 -25.42 -25.75
CA ILE A 138 -39.42 -26.88 -25.70
C ILE A 138 -40.61 -27.24 -26.59
N LYS A 139 -40.39 -28.12 -27.56
CA LYS A 139 -41.42 -28.68 -28.44
C LYS A 139 -41.56 -30.16 -28.10
N GLU A 140 -42.73 -30.54 -27.61
CA GLU A 140 -43.11 -31.91 -27.32
C GLU A 140 -44.38 -32.24 -28.12
N ALA A 141 -44.43 -33.43 -28.73
CA ALA A 141 -45.60 -33.95 -29.42
C ALA A 141 -46.04 -35.28 -28.78
N PRO A 142 -46.70 -35.26 -27.60
CA PRO A 142 -46.93 -36.46 -26.79
C PRO A 142 -47.75 -37.56 -27.50
N THR A 143 -48.64 -37.16 -28.41
CA THR A 143 -49.57 -38.07 -29.12
C THR A 143 -48.99 -38.61 -30.43
N SER A 144 -47.96 -37.97 -30.99
CA SER A 144 -47.44 -38.30 -32.33
C SER A 144 -45.98 -38.79 -32.30
N GLU A 145 -45.18 -38.32 -31.36
CA GLU A 145 -43.75 -38.64 -31.22
C GLU A 145 -43.45 -38.91 -29.73
N GLY A 146 -44.08 -39.96 -29.17
CA GLY A 146 -43.85 -40.37 -27.79
C GLY A 146 -42.38 -40.67 -27.51
N GLY A 147 -41.86 -40.17 -26.39
CA GLY A 147 -40.49 -40.44 -25.94
C GLY A 147 -39.41 -39.49 -26.47
N CYS A 148 -39.79 -38.36 -27.10
CA CYS A 148 -38.84 -37.34 -27.53
C CYS A 148 -39.25 -35.91 -27.13
N ALA A 149 -38.27 -35.09 -26.77
CA ALA A 149 -38.44 -33.65 -26.54
C ALA A 149 -37.39 -32.88 -27.34
N ARG A 150 -37.81 -31.93 -28.17
CA ARG A 150 -36.92 -31.06 -28.96
C ARG A 150 -36.79 -29.71 -28.27
N LEU A 151 -35.56 -29.25 -28.06
CA LEU A 151 -35.24 -27.99 -27.41
C LEU A 151 -34.48 -27.07 -28.36
N GLU A 152 -34.88 -25.81 -28.41
CA GLU A 152 -34.10 -24.74 -29.02
C GLU A 152 -33.40 -23.95 -27.91
N LEU A 153 -32.07 -24.06 -27.85
CA LEU A 153 -31.23 -23.43 -26.84
C LEU A 153 -30.39 -22.32 -27.49
N SER A 154 -30.32 -21.15 -26.87
CA SER A 154 -29.45 -20.04 -27.30
C SER A 154 -28.43 -19.73 -26.21
N PHE A 155 -27.16 -19.72 -26.59
CA PHE A 155 -26.03 -19.37 -25.73
C PHE A 155 -25.27 -18.20 -26.33
N VAL A 156 -24.82 -17.28 -25.48
CA VAL A 156 -23.96 -16.16 -25.89
C VAL A 156 -22.60 -16.34 -25.24
N ARG A 157 -21.51 -16.27 -26.02
CA ARG A 157 -20.15 -16.23 -25.45
C ARG A 157 -19.99 -14.93 -24.66
N ALA A 158 -19.84 -15.03 -23.34
CA ALA A 158 -19.70 -13.86 -22.47
C ALA A 158 -18.57 -14.09 -21.48
N GLU A 159 -17.70 -13.09 -21.32
CA GLU A 159 -16.77 -13.04 -20.20
C GLU A 159 -17.51 -12.67 -18.91
N PRO A 160 -17.02 -13.10 -17.72
CA PRO A 160 -17.54 -12.62 -16.46
C PRO A 160 -17.40 -11.10 -16.38
N ARG A 161 -18.49 -10.43 -15.99
CA ARG A 161 -18.53 -8.97 -15.85
C ARG A 161 -17.47 -8.53 -14.84
N ARG A 162 -16.41 -7.85 -15.32
CA ARG A 162 -15.40 -7.25 -14.45
C ARG A 162 -15.98 -5.97 -13.85
N TYR A 163 -16.34 -6.01 -12.57
CA TYR A 163 -16.65 -4.80 -11.81
C TYR A 163 -15.34 -4.13 -11.37
N PRO A 164 -15.28 -2.79 -11.27
CA PRO A 164 -14.19 -2.13 -10.57
C PRO A 164 -14.18 -2.65 -9.12
N ALA A 165 -13.11 -3.30 -8.70
CA ALA A 165 -12.90 -3.62 -7.30
C ALA A 165 -12.52 -2.32 -6.57
N GLY A 166 -13.17 -2.02 -5.44
CA GLY A 166 -12.78 -0.89 -4.60
C GLY A 166 -11.35 -1.08 -4.11
N VAL A 167 -10.44 -0.19 -4.50
CA VAL A 167 -9.10 -0.13 -3.91
C VAL A 167 -9.21 0.65 -2.61
N THR A 168 -8.71 0.09 -1.52
CA THR A 168 -8.67 0.76 -0.23
C THR A 168 -7.74 1.98 -0.31
N ASN A 169 -8.23 3.15 0.09
CA ASN A 169 -7.42 4.36 0.18
C ASN A 169 -6.50 4.26 1.42
N THR A 170 -5.21 4.01 1.19
CA THR A 170 -4.23 3.87 2.27
C THR A 170 -4.02 5.18 3.03
N THR A 171 -4.16 6.32 2.36
CA THR A 171 -4.06 7.66 2.94
C THR A 171 -5.15 7.89 4.00
N ASP A 172 -6.39 7.51 3.69
CA ASP A 172 -7.52 7.66 4.62
C ASP A 172 -7.34 6.75 5.85
N GLN A 173 -6.82 5.52 5.65
CA GLN A 173 -6.53 4.61 6.76
C GLN A 173 -5.47 5.16 7.72
N VAL A 174 -4.47 5.89 7.20
CA VAL A 174 -3.48 6.58 8.02
C VAL A 174 -4.12 7.71 8.81
N SER A 175 -5.00 8.50 8.19
CA SER A 175 -5.73 9.58 8.87
C SER A 175 -6.61 9.04 10.00
N ASP A 176 -7.38 7.98 9.75
CA ASP A 176 -8.21 7.33 10.78
C ASP A 176 -7.37 6.77 11.95
N ALA A 177 -6.22 6.17 11.63
CA ALA A 177 -5.32 5.66 12.65
C ALA A 177 -4.68 6.79 13.47
N ALA A 178 -4.37 7.92 12.83
CA ALA A 178 -3.84 9.12 13.48
C ALA A 178 -4.86 9.75 14.45
N ASP A 179 -6.12 9.87 14.03
CA ASP A 179 -7.21 10.38 14.89
C ASP A 179 -7.46 9.50 16.11
N ASN A 180 -7.40 8.18 15.94
CA ASN A 180 -7.56 7.23 17.03
C ASN A 180 -6.36 7.27 18.00
N ALA A 181 -5.14 7.40 17.49
CA ALA A 181 -3.94 7.56 18.31
C ALA A 181 -3.97 8.88 19.09
N GLU A 182 -4.41 9.98 18.48
CA GLU A 182 -4.53 11.29 19.12
C GLU A 182 -5.51 11.25 20.30
N LYS A 183 -6.70 10.70 20.09
CA LYS A 183 -7.70 10.52 21.17
C LYS A 183 -7.12 9.68 22.32
N SER A 184 -6.47 8.57 21.97
CA SER A 184 -5.88 7.66 22.96
C SER A 184 -4.72 8.30 23.75
N LEU A 185 -3.95 9.21 23.15
CA LEU A 185 -2.92 10.00 23.85
C LEU A 185 -3.53 11.07 24.77
N ILE A 186 -4.62 11.71 24.35
CA ILE A 186 -5.34 12.66 25.21
C ILE A 186 -5.94 11.94 26.42
N ASP A 187 -6.53 10.77 26.21
CA ASP A 187 -7.10 9.95 27.28
C ASP A 187 -6.01 9.42 28.23
N SER A 188 -4.85 9.00 27.72
CA SER A 188 -3.74 8.56 28.57
C SER A 188 -3.11 9.70 29.36
N LEU A 189 -2.96 10.88 28.75
CA LEU A 189 -2.57 12.09 29.48
C LEU A 189 -3.59 12.39 30.58
N ALA A 190 -4.88 12.29 30.28
CA ALA A 190 -5.94 12.56 31.25
C ALA A 190 -5.87 11.63 32.46
N ALA A 191 -5.57 10.35 32.24
CA ALA A 191 -5.47 9.33 33.28
C ALA A 191 -4.16 9.39 34.09
N ASN A 192 -3.03 9.67 33.43
CA ASN A 192 -1.69 9.52 34.02
C ASN A 192 -1.06 10.84 34.49
N PHE A 193 -1.62 12.00 34.09
CA PHE A 193 -1.11 13.31 34.49
C PHE A 193 -1.94 13.92 35.62
N ASN A 194 -1.35 13.94 36.82
CA ASN A 194 -1.96 14.56 38.00
C ASN A 194 -1.00 15.58 38.62
N VAL A 195 -1.43 16.84 38.67
CA VAL A 195 -0.69 17.98 39.24
C VAL A 195 -1.28 18.42 40.59
N ALA A 196 -2.46 17.92 40.96
CA ALA A 196 -3.18 18.33 42.17
C ALA A 196 -2.47 17.90 43.46
N ASP A 197 -1.83 16.72 43.44
CA ASP A 197 -1.12 16.16 44.60
C ASP A 197 0.33 16.67 44.75
N LEU A 198 0.78 17.54 43.85
CA LEU A 198 2.12 18.12 43.88
C LEU A 198 2.20 19.29 44.88
N THR A 199 3.33 19.40 45.56
CA THR A 199 3.67 20.58 46.39
C THR A 199 3.71 21.84 45.54
N GLY A 200 3.39 23.02 46.11
CA GLY A 200 3.29 24.29 45.37
C GLY A 200 4.51 24.61 44.48
N TRP A 201 5.73 24.45 45.01
CA TRP A 201 6.96 24.68 44.22
C TRP A 201 7.13 23.67 43.06
N ALA A 202 6.70 22.42 43.23
CA ALA A 202 6.83 21.37 42.22
C ALA A 202 5.81 21.59 41.10
N LYS A 203 4.58 21.96 41.49
CA LYS A 203 3.54 22.40 40.57
C LYS A 203 4.03 23.58 39.72
N ASP A 204 4.57 24.63 40.34
CA ASP A 204 5.10 25.80 39.63
C ASP A 204 6.22 25.44 38.65
N ASN A 205 7.10 24.50 39.02
CA ASN A 205 8.17 24.06 38.10
C ASN A 205 7.60 23.27 36.91
N VAL A 206 6.69 22.32 37.13
CA VAL A 206 6.02 21.58 36.04
C VAL A 206 5.31 22.55 35.09
N LEU A 207 4.59 23.55 35.62
CA LEU A 207 3.92 24.59 34.85
C LEU A 207 4.90 25.45 34.03
N SER A 208 6.04 25.84 34.63
CA SER A 208 7.09 26.62 33.95
C SER A 208 7.73 25.83 32.82
N ARG A 209 8.06 24.55 33.06
CA ARG A 209 8.63 23.64 32.06
C ARG A 209 7.67 23.36 30.92
N MET A 210 6.40 23.19 31.25
CA MET A 210 5.33 23.03 30.28
C MET A 210 5.18 24.27 29.38
N ARG A 211 5.27 25.49 29.93
CA ARG A 211 5.32 26.73 29.13
C ARG A 211 6.50 26.72 28.17
N SER A 212 7.70 26.41 28.67
CA SER A 212 8.91 26.36 27.85
C SER A 212 8.83 25.30 26.74
N ALA A 213 8.19 24.15 27.00
CA ALA A 213 7.94 23.12 25.99
C ALA A 213 6.94 23.62 24.92
N LEU A 214 5.86 24.29 25.35
CA LEU A 214 4.90 24.92 24.44
C LEU A 214 5.55 26.00 23.58
N ASP A 215 6.38 26.88 24.16
CA ASP A 215 7.14 27.89 23.42
C ASP A 215 8.07 27.24 22.38
N THR A 216 8.75 26.15 22.74
CA THR A 216 9.67 25.45 21.82
C THR A 216 8.91 24.78 20.66
N VAL A 217 7.77 24.15 20.97
CA VAL A 217 6.89 23.54 19.97
C VAL A 217 6.33 24.62 19.04
N TRP A 218 5.90 25.74 19.62
CA TRP A 218 5.42 26.89 18.89
C TRP A 218 6.48 27.50 17.97
N ASP A 219 7.69 27.75 18.47
CA ASP A 219 8.80 28.29 17.66
C ASP A 219 9.13 27.35 16.49
N GLY A 220 9.11 26.03 16.73
CA GLY A 220 9.33 25.04 15.68
C GLY A 220 8.23 25.03 14.62
N ILE A 221 6.96 25.13 15.02
CA ILE A 221 5.80 25.08 14.13
C ILE A 221 5.59 26.42 13.39
N SER A 222 5.77 27.55 14.08
CA SER A 222 5.61 28.90 13.51
C SER A 222 6.65 29.24 12.45
N ALA A 223 7.85 28.66 12.53
CA ALA A 223 8.87 28.75 11.48
C ALA A 223 8.38 28.21 10.12
N VAL A 224 7.43 27.26 10.15
CA VAL A 224 6.79 26.70 8.94
C VAL A 224 5.50 27.43 8.59
N ASN A 225 4.72 27.83 9.60
CA ASN A 225 3.42 28.47 9.43
C ASN A 225 3.46 29.96 9.08
N GLY A 226 4.65 30.57 8.97
CA GLY A 226 4.81 31.91 8.37
C GLY A 226 4.28 32.01 6.92
N ALA A 227 3.93 30.88 6.29
CA ALA A 227 3.29 30.78 4.98
C ALA A 227 1.74 30.69 5.01
N PHE A 228 1.09 30.48 6.17
CA PHE A 228 -0.35 30.19 6.24
C PHE A 228 -1.11 31.14 7.21
N ASP A 229 -1.93 32.04 6.67
CA ASP A 229 -2.67 33.11 7.38
C ASP A 229 -3.68 32.64 8.46
N THR A 230 -4.01 31.35 8.54
CA THR A 230 -5.00 30.82 9.50
C THR A 230 -4.50 30.84 10.97
N TYR A 231 -3.18 30.98 11.17
CA TYR A 231 -2.51 30.86 12.47
C TYR A 231 -2.62 32.09 13.39
N ASN A 232 -2.98 33.26 12.86
CA ASN A 232 -3.15 34.50 13.65
C ASN A 232 -4.30 34.44 14.68
N SER A 233 -5.15 33.41 14.64
CA SER A 233 -6.21 33.17 15.64
C SER A 233 -5.68 32.42 16.88
N LEU A 234 -4.79 31.44 16.70
CA LEU A 234 -4.16 30.68 17.79
C LEU A 234 -3.14 31.53 18.57
N VAL A 235 -2.46 32.46 17.89
CA VAL A 235 -1.59 33.48 18.52
C VAL A 235 -2.33 34.28 19.59
N ARG A 236 -3.61 34.63 19.36
CA ARG A 236 -4.44 35.34 20.35
C ARG A 236 -4.85 34.45 21.52
N GLN A 237 -4.98 33.14 21.29
CA GLN A 237 -5.36 32.17 22.32
C GLN A 237 -4.15 31.75 23.18
N TYR A 238 -2.94 31.68 22.60
CA TYR A 238 -1.69 31.35 23.28
C TYR A 238 -1.34 32.34 24.41
N ILE A 239 -1.48 33.64 24.13
CA ILE A 239 -1.21 34.73 25.08
C ILE A 239 -2.22 34.75 26.25
N THR A 240 -3.36 34.05 26.11
CA THR A 240 -4.47 34.04 27.07
C THR A 240 -4.76 32.63 27.62
N PHE A 241 -3.74 31.77 27.79
CA PHE A 241 -3.93 30.51 28.53
C PHE A 241 -3.71 30.71 30.04
N PRO A 242 -4.76 30.73 30.88
CA PRO A 242 -4.59 30.60 32.33
C PRO A 242 -4.20 29.15 32.65
N LEU A 243 -2.91 28.80 32.52
CA LEU A 243 -2.40 27.45 32.81
C LEU A 243 -2.70 26.98 34.24
N ASN A 244 -2.95 27.92 35.15
CA ASN A 244 -3.32 27.64 36.53
C ASN A 244 -4.66 26.90 36.64
N GLU A 245 -5.64 27.21 35.78
CA GLU A 245 -6.93 26.50 35.70
C GLU A 245 -6.85 25.25 34.80
N LEU A 246 -5.97 25.28 33.78
CA LEU A 246 -5.78 24.17 32.84
C LEU A 246 -5.09 22.95 33.48
N SER A 247 -4.21 23.17 34.47
CA SER A 247 -3.57 22.09 35.24
C SER A 247 -4.56 21.23 36.03
N ALA A 248 -5.78 21.73 36.25
CA ALA A 248 -6.85 21.00 36.92
C ALA A 248 -7.61 20.04 35.98
N ILE A 249 -7.49 20.21 34.65
CA ILE A 249 -8.16 19.37 33.65
C ILE A 249 -7.18 19.01 32.53
N SER A 250 -6.42 17.93 32.76
CA SER A 250 -5.42 17.35 31.85
C SER A 250 -5.94 17.07 30.43
N SER A 251 -7.23 16.73 30.27
CA SER A 251 -7.85 16.53 28.95
C SER A 251 -8.01 17.82 28.14
N VAL A 252 -8.30 18.95 28.79
CA VAL A 252 -8.37 20.26 28.12
C VAL A 252 -6.98 20.66 27.65
N LEU A 253 -5.94 20.41 28.45
CA LEU A 253 -4.58 20.58 28.00
C LEU A 253 -4.28 19.74 26.75
N GLY A 254 -4.60 18.44 26.79
CA GLY A 254 -4.39 17.56 25.65
C GLY A 254 -5.07 18.08 24.37
N SER A 255 -6.32 18.53 24.49
CA SER A 255 -7.07 19.11 23.35
C SER A 255 -6.42 20.37 22.79
N ARG A 256 -5.85 21.24 23.63
CA ARG A 256 -5.21 22.49 23.17
C ARG A 256 -3.88 22.24 22.49
N PHE A 257 -3.12 21.27 22.99
CA PHE A 257 -1.88 20.85 22.33
C PHE A 257 -2.18 20.22 20.96
N SER A 258 -3.21 19.37 20.91
CA SER A 258 -3.75 18.83 19.66
C SER A 258 -4.12 19.94 18.68
N ASP A 259 -4.89 20.95 19.13
CA ASP A 259 -5.31 22.09 18.29
C ASP A 259 -4.11 22.89 17.74
N LEU A 260 -3.02 23.02 18.50
CA LEU A 260 -1.77 23.64 18.03
C LEU A 260 -1.12 22.84 16.90
N THR A 261 -1.21 21.52 16.93
CA THR A 261 -0.56 20.65 15.93
C THR A 261 -1.44 20.29 14.73
N LYS A 262 -2.67 20.82 14.68
CA LYS A 262 -3.56 20.62 13.53
C LYS A 262 -3.01 21.30 12.30
N ILE A 263 -3.03 20.56 11.20
CA ILE A 263 -2.57 20.97 9.89
C ILE A 263 -3.79 21.00 8.96
N PRO A 264 -3.88 21.94 8.00
CA PRO A 264 -4.92 21.92 6.98
C PRO A 264 -4.96 20.60 6.19
N ASP A 265 -6.15 20.18 5.78
CA ASP A 265 -6.34 18.96 4.97
C ASP A 265 -5.77 19.09 3.54
N THR A 266 -5.44 20.31 3.11
CA THR A 266 -4.91 20.60 1.78
C THR A 266 -3.64 21.44 1.87
N LEU A 267 -2.49 20.78 1.90
CA LEU A 267 -1.17 21.39 1.73
C LEU A 267 -0.61 21.08 0.34
N THR A 268 0.29 21.95 -0.13
CA THR A 268 1.17 21.58 -1.24
C THR A 268 2.25 20.63 -0.74
N SER A 269 2.82 19.80 -1.62
CA SER A 269 3.88 18.85 -1.19
C SER A 269 5.09 19.56 -0.58
N SER A 270 5.47 20.77 -1.01
CA SER A 270 6.59 21.49 -0.38
C SER A 270 6.28 21.91 1.05
N ASP A 271 5.03 22.27 1.30
CA ASP A 271 4.57 22.68 2.62
C ASP A 271 4.41 21.47 3.53
N ALA A 272 3.96 20.34 2.99
CA ALA A 272 3.92 19.08 3.72
C ALA A 272 5.34 18.64 4.15
N TRP A 273 6.35 18.83 3.31
CA TRP A 273 7.76 18.60 3.68
C TRP A 273 8.26 19.53 4.78
N SER A 274 7.91 20.82 4.75
CA SER A 274 8.34 21.77 5.79
C SER A 274 7.68 21.45 7.13
N VAL A 275 6.38 21.13 7.13
CA VAL A 275 5.61 20.71 8.31
C VAL A 275 6.18 19.41 8.90
N PHE A 276 6.47 18.42 8.04
CA PHE A 276 7.16 17.20 8.46
C PHE A 276 8.51 17.52 9.11
N GLY A 277 9.30 18.41 8.50
CA GLY A 277 10.59 18.84 9.03
C GLY A 277 10.51 19.50 10.41
N ALA A 278 9.55 20.40 10.61
CA ALA A 278 9.32 21.02 11.92
C ALA A 278 8.91 19.99 12.98
N ALA A 279 7.98 19.09 12.65
CA ALA A 279 7.57 18.04 13.56
C ALA A 279 8.73 17.09 13.91
N ARG A 280 9.51 16.69 12.90
CA ARG A 280 10.69 15.83 13.03
C ARG A 280 11.78 16.46 13.92
N ASN A 281 11.98 17.76 13.81
CA ASN A 281 12.92 18.54 14.64
C ASN A 281 12.50 18.62 16.11
N LEU A 282 11.25 18.28 16.44
CA LEU A 282 10.71 18.27 17.80
C LEU A 282 10.61 16.84 18.38
N TRP A 283 10.96 15.80 17.61
CA TRP A 283 11.00 14.43 18.14
C TRP A 283 12.14 14.23 19.13
N LYS A 284 11.93 13.36 20.12
CA LYS A 284 12.98 12.92 21.03
C LYS A 284 14.15 12.28 20.28
N ALA A 285 15.37 12.59 20.73
CA ALA A 285 16.57 11.97 20.17
C ALA A 285 16.65 10.50 20.62
N PRO A 286 17.03 9.57 19.74
CA PRO A 286 17.30 8.20 20.13
C PRO A 286 18.30 8.17 21.28
N THR A 287 18.10 7.24 22.23
CA THR A 287 18.91 7.17 23.45
C THR A 287 20.42 7.05 23.17
N ALA A 288 20.80 6.42 22.05
CA ALA A 288 22.19 6.33 21.60
C ALA A 288 22.81 7.71 21.25
N THR A 289 22.00 8.64 20.72
CA THR A 289 22.45 9.99 20.33
C THR A 289 22.54 10.93 21.52
N GLN A 290 21.73 10.73 22.57
CA GLN A 290 21.79 11.53 23.80
C GLN A 290 23.17 11.46 24.49
N SER A 291 23.86 10.32 24.39
CA SER A 291 25.25 10.14 24.88
C SER A 291 26.27 10.99 24.11
N LEU A 292 25.98 11.37 22.87
CA LEU A 292 26.86 12.16 22.01
C LEU A 292 26.56 13.66 22.16
N LEU A 293 25.28 14.04 22.29
CA LEU A 293 24.85 15.43 22.56
C LEU A 293 25.34 15.93 23.92
N SER A 294 25.38 15.06 24.93
CA SER A 294 25.92 15.40 26.26
C SER A 294 27.44 15.60 26.29
N GLN A 295 28.15 15.26 25.21
CA GLN A 295 29.60 15.45 25.06
C GLN A 295 29.99 16.63 24.15
N SER A 296 29.04 17.23 23.43
CA SER A 296 29.33 18.38 22.55
C SER A 296 29.29 19.70 23.32
N THR A 297 30.45 20.35 23.46
CA THR A 297 30.59 21.72 23.98
C THR A 297 29.92 22.77 23.06
N PRO A 298 29.49 23.94 23.57
CA PRO A 298 28.57 24.87 22.86
C PRO A 298 29.16 25.67 21.69
N ALA A 299 30.32 25.30 21.14
CA ALA A 299 31.09 26.14 20.23
C ALA A 299 31.09 25.61 18.79
N SER A 300 29.96 25.73 18.07
CA SER A 300 29.88 25.99 16.61
C SER A 300 28.43 25.97 16.11
N PRO A 301 27.95 26.99 15.37
CA PRO A 301 26.60 27.03 14.80
C PRO A 301 26.39 26.08 13.59
N SER A 302 27.41 25.31 13.20
CA SER A 302 27.40 24.48 11.98
C SER A 302 27.55 22.97 12.25
N GLY A 303 27.57 22.55 13.53
CA GLY A 303 27.92 21.18 13.92
C GLY A 303 27.20 20.72 15.18
N LEU A 304 25.89 20.96 15.28
CA LEU A 304 25.06 20.31 16.28
C LEU A 304 25.04 18.79 15.99
N PRO A 305 25.35 17.90 16.94
CA PRO A 305 25.23 16.47 16.70
C PRO A 305 23.77 16.14 16.37
N GLN A 306 23.53 15.72 15.13
CA GLN A 306 22.19 15.45 14.63
C GLN A 306 21.76 14.05 15.08
N ALA A 307 20.53 13.94 15.59
CA ALA A 307 19.88 12.68 15.92
C ALA A 307 19.42 11.87 14.68
N ILE A 308 19.98 12.19 13.51
CA ILE A 308 19.59 11.67 12.21
C ILE A 308 20.83 11.03 11.61
N SER A 309 20.69 9.81 11.06
CA SER A 309 21.81 9.19 10.34
C SER A 309 22.16 10.04 9.12
N PRO A 310 23.44 10.12 8.72
CA PRO A 310 23.85 10.90 7.54
C PRO A 310 23.09 10.47 6.27
N ASP A 311 22.68 9.20 6.20
CA ASP A 311 21.88 8.67 5.08
C ASP A 311 20.47 9.27 5.03
N VAL A 312 19.77 9.36 6.17
CA VAL A 312 18.44 9.96 6.26
C VAL A 312 18.50 11.47 6.03
N ALA A 313 19.50 12.15 6.62
CA ALA A 313 19.72 13.57 6.38
C ALA A 313 19.99 13.86 4.89
N ALA A 314 20.75 13.00 4.22
CA ALA A 314 21.01 13.13 2.80
C ALA A 314 19.78 12.79 1.94
N ALA A 315 18.85 11.95 2.40
CA ALA A 315 17.60 11.67 1.70
C ALA A 315 16.62 12.86 1.71
N TYR A 316 16.63 13.67 2.78
CA TYR A 316 15.80 14.89 2.90
C TYR A 316 16.50 16.16 2.41
N ALA A 317 17.78 16.10 2.03
CA ALA A 317 18.53 17.30 1.63
C ALA A 317 17.89 18.04 0.44
N SER A 318 17.21 17.33 -0.48
CA SER A 318 16.53 17.93 -1.63
C SER A 318 15.20 18.60 -1.27
N THR A 319 14.66 18.35 -0.07
CA THR A 319 13.32 18.81 0.34
C THR A 319 13.36 20.11 1.16
N GLY A 320 14.53 20.69 1.37
CA GLY A 320 14.71 21.91 2.17
C GLY A 320 14.70 21.68 3.68
N PHE A 321 14.75 20.42 4.13
CA PHE A 321 14.84 20.08 5.54
C PHE A 321 16.12 20.67 6.18
N THR A 322 15.94 21.45 7.24
CA THR A 322 17.04 22.00 8.03
C THR A 322 16.97 21.48 9.48
N PRO A 323 17.97 20.69 9.92
CA PRO A 323 18.05 20.23 11.30
C PRO A 323 18.17 21.41 12.26
N SER A 324 17.45 21.38 13.39
CA SER A 324 17.44 22.48 14.36
C SER A 324 17.77 22.01 15.79
N SER A 325 18.10 22.96 16.67
CA SER A 325 18.33 22.70 18.11
C SER A 325 17.02 22.61 18.92
N ALA A 326 15.85 22.67 18.27
CA ALA A 326 14.54 22.60 18.95
C ALA A 326 14.39 21.31 19.76
N GLN A 327 14.89 20.19 19.25
CA GLN A 327 14.98 18.91 19.95
C GLN A 327 15.70 19.00 21.29
N ALA A 328 16.84 19.69 21.35
CA ALA A 328 17.64 19.83 22.58
C ALA A 328 16.95 20.74 23.60
N LYS A 329 16.35 21.85 23.15
CA LYS A 329 15.55 22.74 23.99
C LYS A 329 14.34 22.02 24.59
N LEU A 330 13.65 21.21 23.77
CA LEU A 330 12.49 20.45 24.21
C LEU A 330 12.90 19.36 25.22
N ALA A 331 14.01 18.67 24.99
CA ALA A 331 14.56 17.71 25.94
C ALA A 331 14.93 18.38 27.28
N GLU A 332 15.57 19.56 27.23
CA GLU A 332 15.91 20.34 28.43
C GLU A 332 14.65 20.78 29.20
N ALA A 333 13.57 21.13 28.49
CA ALA A 333 12.29 21.47 29.11
C ALA A 333 11.69 20.29 29.91
N PHE A 334 11.94 19.05 29.50
CA PHE A 334 11.43 17.86 30.20
C PHE A 334 12.41 17.23 31.19
N THR A 335 13.68 17.65 31.22
CA THR A 335 14.64 17.18 32.23
C THR A 335 14.43 17.86 33.59
N PRO A 336 14.15 17.11 34.67
CA PRO A 336 14.08 17.68 36.01
C PRO A 336 15.48 18.17 36.45
N PRO A 337 15.56 19.24 37.26
CA PRO A 337 16.84 19.74 37.77
C PRO A 337 17.55 18.66 38.61
N VAL A 338 18.85 18.47 38.37
CA VAL A 338 19.67 17.51 39.11
C VAL A 338 19.72 17.93 40.58
N SER A 339 19.13 17.11 41.45
CA SER A 339 19.13 17.32 42.90
C SER A 339 19.66 16.08 43.62
N PRO A 340 20.55 16.23 44.62
CA PRO A 340 21.02 15.10 45.43
C PRO A 340 19.92 14.51 46.32
N TYR A 341 18.76 15.18 46.45
CA TYR A 341 17.65 14.74 47.29
C TYR A 341 16.51 14.14 46.45
N GLN A 342 16.24 12.84 46.60
CA GLN A 342 15.10 12.15 46.00
C GLN A 342 13.91 12.10 46.96
N THR A 343 13.18 13.21 47.09
CA THR A 343 11.92 13.24 47.84
C THR A 343 10.77 12.68 47.00
N ALA A 344 9.70 12.19 47.65
CA ALA A 344 8.50 11.70 46.95
C ALA A 344 7.92 12.75 45.98
N SER A 345 7.94 14.04 46.37
CA SER A 345 7.50 15.15 45.50
C SER A 345 8.39 15.34 44.26
N ARG A 346 9.71 15.11 44.36
CA ARG A 346 10.63 15.16 43.22
C ARG A 346 10.41 13.99 42.25
N GLN A 347 10.10 12.82 42.79
CA GLN A 347 9.77 11.65 41.96
C GLN A 347 8.45 11.84 41.23
N ALA A 348 7.43 12.38 41.90
CA ALA A 348 6.15 12.74 41.29
C ALA A 348 6.31 13.81 40.21
N GLU A 349 7.14 14.83 40.44
CA GLU A 349 7.51 15.84 39.45
C GLU A 349 8.17 15.22 38.20
N ALA A 350 9.18 14.37 38.40
CA ALA A 350 9.89 13.70 37.31
C ALA A 350 8.95 12.78 36.50
N GLN A 351 8.01 12.10 37.17
CA GLN A 351 7.00 11.29 36.51
C GLN A 351 6.03 12.14 35.69
N ALA A 352 5.56 13.27 36.22
CA ALA A 352 4.68 14.20 35.50
C ALA A 352 5.34 14.78 34.24
N LEU A 353 6.63 15.17 34.34
CA LEU A 353 7.41 15.64 33.18
C LEU A 353 7.60 14.55 32.13
N LYS A 354 7.82 13.29 32.55
CA LYS A 354 7.93 12.15 31.66
C LYS A 354 6.62 11.86 30.91
N THR A 355 5.48 11.92 31.60
CA THR A 355 4.15 11.77 30.97
C THR A 355 3.91 12.87 29.93
N LEU A 356 4.26 14.13 30.25
CA LEU A 356 4.18 15.25 29.30
C LEU A 356 5.11 15.06 28.10
N GLU A 357 6.35 14.63 28.33
CA GLU A 357 7.32 14.34 27.26
C GLU A 357 6.77 13.29 26.30
N GLY A 358 6.21 12.19 26.82
CA GLY A 358 5.60 11.13 26.01
C GLY A 358 4.41 11.63 25.19
N PHE A 359 3.53 12.41 25.82
CA PHE A 359 2.38 13.03 25.15
C PHE A 359 2.79 13.98 24.02
N VAL A 360 3.69 14.93 24.30
CA VAL A 360 4.17 15.89 23.29
C VAL A 360 4.84 15.16 22.13
N ASN A 361 5.72 14.21 22.39
CA ASN A 361 6.35 13.43 21.33
C ASN A 361 5.32 12.64 20.49
N GLY A 362 4.28 12.10 21.12
CA GLY A 362 3.19 11.40 20.43
C GLY A 362 2.42 12.32 19.49
N VAL A 363 2.00 13.49 19.96
CA VAL A 363 1.26 14.47 19.14
C VAL A 363 2.13 15.01 18.00
N MET A 364 3.40 15.31 18.25
CA MET A 364 4.33 15.72 17.18
C MET A 364 4.55 14.61 16.15
N THR A 365 4.51 13.34 16.56
CA THR A 365 4.59 12.21 15.61
C THR A 365 3.32 12.11 14.77
N ILE A 366 2.14 12.34 15.35
CA ILE A 366 0.86 12.38 14.62
C ILE A 366 0.83 13.53 13.61
N MET A 367 1.31 14.71 14.00
CA MET A 367 1.49 15.85 13.09
C MET A 367 2.36 15.49 11.88
N ALA A 368 3.51 14.84 12.12
CA ALA A 368 4.38 14.37 11.04
C ALA A 368 3.71 13.30 10.15
N VAL A 369 2.94 12.39 10.73
CA VAL A 369 2.17 11.38 9.98
C VAL A 369 1.15 12.04 9.06
N ARG A 370 0.39 13.01 9.57
CA ARG A 370 -0.58 13.80 8.78
C ARG A 370 0.07 14.65 7.69
N ALA A 371 1.32 15.07 7.88
CA ALA A 371 2.08 15.75 6.83
C ALA A 371 2.52 14.76 5.72
N VAL A 372 2.95 13.56 6.09
CA VAL A 372 3.48 12.57 5.14
C VAL A 372 2.43 11.98 4.21
N THR A 373 1.18 11.93 4.63
CA THR A 373 0.05 11.57 3.75
C THR A 373 -0.16 12.57 2.62
N GLN A 374 0.33 13.82 2.75
CA GLN A 374 0.20 14.90 1.76
C GLN A 374 1.51 15.21 1.01
N ILE A 375 2.61 14.55 1.37
CA ILE A 375 3.89 14.65 0.66
C ILE A 375 3.79 13.90 -0.66
N ASP A 376 4.35 14.42 -1.75
CA ASP A 376 4.69 13.64 -2.94
C ASP A 376 6.11 13.08 -2.81
N LEU A 377 6.29 11.79 -3.11
CA LEU A 377 7.60 11.12 -3.01
C LEU A 377 8.27 11.17 -4.37
N ASP A 378 9.49 11.70 -4.43
CA ASP A 378 10.24 11.80 -5.68
C ASP A 378 11.03 10.53 -5.98
N ASN A 379 11.50 9.84 -4.93
CA ASN A 379 12.42 8.72 -5.06
C ASN A 379 12.26 7.66 -3.96
N TYR A 380 12.75 6.46 -4.25
CA TYR A 380 12.68 5.34 -3.30
C TYR A 380 13.46 5.59 -2.00
N ASP A 381 14.55 6.35 -2.05
CA ASP A 381 15.38 6.63 -0.87
C ASP A 381 14.65 7.50 0.16
N GLN A 382 13.87 8.49 -0.29
CA GLN A 382 12.97 9.29 0.57
C GLN A 382 11.94 8.39 1.26
N ALA A 383 11.34 7.46 0.52
CA ALA A 383 10.37 6.52 1.09
C ALA A 383 11.03 5.59 2.13
N LEU A 384 12.25 5.12 1.86
CA LEU A 384 13.02 4.29 2.80
C LEU A 384 13.42 5.08 4.06
N ALA A 385 13.85 6.34 3.89
CA ALA A 385 14.20 7.24 4.99
C ALA A 385 12.99 7.51 5.90
N LEU A 386 11.84 7.87 5.33
CA LEU A 386 10.59 8.07 6.08
C LEU A 386 10.18 6.80 6.82
N ARG A 387 10.28 5.64 6.16
CA ARG A 387 9.95 4.34 6.76
C ARG A 387 10.85 4.04 7.97
N SER A 388 12.14 4.31 7.87
CA SER A 388 13.10 4.14 8.97
C SER A 388 12.81 5.10 10.12
N ASP A 389 12.58 6.37 9.81
CA ASP A 389 12.32 7.42 10.80
C ASP A 389 11.04 7.15 11.59
N PHE A 390 9.89 6.93 10.92
CA PHE A 390 8.65 6.59 11.60
C PHE A 390 8.73 5.23 12.29
N GLY A 391 9.41 4.27 11.66
CA GLY A 391 9.65 2.95 12.23
C GLY A 391 10.33 3.07 13.59
N GLN A 392 11.38 3.88 13.69
CA GLN A 392 12.09 4.13 14.94
C GLN A 392 11.24 4.92 15.93
N GLN A 393 10.73 6.09 15.53
CA GLN A 393 10.00 7.00 16.41
C GLN A 393 8.74 6.35 17.01
N ILE A 394 7.92 5.70 16.20
CA ILE A 394 6.69 5.06 16.68
C ILE A 394 7.04 3.84 17.55
N THR A 395 8.14 3.13 17.28
CA THR A 395 8.57 2.02 18.15
C THR A 395 9.00 2.52 19.53
N GLU A 396 9.72 3.64 19.60
CA GLU A 396 10.07 4.27 20.88
C GLU A 396 8.83 4.68 21.68
N LEU A 397 7.80 5.25 21.02
CA LEU A 397 6.51 5.57 21.65
C LEU A 397 5.74 4.32 22.12
N ILE A 398 5.74 3.25 21.32
CA ILE A 398 5.11 1.97 21.68
C ILE A 398 5.80 1.37 22.92
N LEU A 399 7.13 1.44 22.98
CA LEU A 399 7.89 0.98 24.15
C LEU A 399 7.64 1.85 25.39
N ALA A 400 7.53 3.17 25.22
CA ALA A 400 7.21 4.10 26.30
C ALA A 400 5.80 3.86 26.87
N SER A 401 4.81 3.63 26.01
CA SER A 401 3.42 3.35 26.41
C SER A 401 3.23 1.98 27.06
N ALA A 402 4.12 1.01 26.79
CA ALA A 402 4.08 -0.30 27.44
C ALA A 402 4.40 -0.23 28.96
N ALA A 403 5.02 0.85 29.42
CA ALA A 403 5.33 1.07 30.83
C ALA A 403 4.17 1.74 31.61
N GLU A 404 3.10 2.15 30.94
CA GLU A 404 1.94 2.77 31.58
C GLU A 404 1.01 1.69 32.18
N PRO A 405 0.35 1.96 33.32
CA PRO A 405 -0.61 1.02 33.91
C PRO A 405 -1.73 0.71 32.91
N ILE A 406 -1.99 -0.57 32.66
CA ILE A 406 -3.07 -1.01 31.76
C ILE A 406 -4.42 -0.57 32.37
N GLY A 407 -4.99 0.48 31.83
CA GLY A 407 -6.31 0.98 32.22
C GLY A 407 -7.42 0.13 31.60
N GLY A 408 -7.91 -0.88 32.35
CA GLY A 408 -9.24 -1.48 32.18
C GLY A 408 -9.45 -2.41 30.97
N VAL A 409 -10.38 -3.36 31.15
CA VAL A 409 -10.81 -4.30 30.10
C VAL A 409 -11.73 -3.57 29.12
N GLY A 410 -11.34 -3.48 27.84
CA GLY A 410 -12.22 -3.07 26.73
C GLY A 410 -11.99 -1.69 26.12
N THR A 411 -11.01 -0.91 26.58
CA THR A 411 -10.58 0.35 25.93
C THR A 411 -9.40 0.09 24.99
N THR A 412 -9.37 0.76 23.84
CA THR A 412 -8.23 0.73 22.93
C THR A 412 -7.06 1.40 23.66
N THR A 413 -6.07 0.61 24.08
CA THR A 413 -4.91 1.15 24.80
C THR A 413 -4.08 2.03 23.87
N THR A 414 -3.36 3.00 24.43
CA THR A 414 -2.40 3.83 23.67
C THR A 414 -1.39 2.98 22.92
N HIS A 415 -1.03 1.82 23.48
CA HIS A 415 -0.21 0.83 22.81
C HIS A 415 -0.87 0.28 21.53
N ASP A 416 -2.12 -0.18 21.58
CA ASP A 416 -2.82 -0.72 20.40
C ASP A 416 -3.05 0.37 19.33
N SER A 417 -3.44 1.58 19.74
CA SER A 417 -3.63 2.70 18.80
C SER A 417 -2.33 3.09 18.08
N LEU A 418 -1.18 3.12 18.80
CA LEU A 418 0.13 3.37 18.20
C LEU A 418 0.61 2.21 17.30
N VAL A 419 0.29 0.95 17.63
CA VAL A 419 0.59 -0.21 16.77
C VAL A 419 -0.20 -0.15 15.47
N ARG A 420 -1.48 0.23 15.54
CA ARG A 420 -2.32 0.45 14.36
C ARG A 420 -1.80 1.61 13.52
N LEU A 421 -1.42 2.73 14.14
CA LEU A 421 -0.79 3.87 13.46
C LEU A 421 0.47 3.45 12.71
N LYS A 422 1.39 2.73 13.38
CA LYS A 422 2.61 2.20 12.76
C LYS A 422 2.28 1.34 11.54
N THR A 423 1.31 0.45 11.67
CA THR A 423 0.93 -0.47 10.59
C THR A 423 0.34 0.29 9.41
N ALA A 424 -0.54 1.26 9.66
CA ALA A 424 -1.15 2.08 8.61
C ALA A 424 -0.08 2.90 7.85
N VAL A 425 0.79 3.61 8.57
CA VAL A 425 1.85 4.44 7.97
C VAL A 425 2.82 3.61 7.12
N LEU A 426 3.26 2.46 7.63
CA LEU A 426 4.17 1.59 6.90
C LEU A 426 3.50 0.98 5.67
N THR A 427 2.20 0.68 5.74
CA THR A 427 1.42 0.15 4.61
C THR A 427 1.24 1.21 3.53
N ASP A 428 0.95 2.46 3.90
CA ASP A 428 0.83 3.58 2.96
C ASP A 428 2.17 3.86 2.25
N LEU A 429 3.26 4.02 3.00
CA LEU A 429 4.59 4.21 2.42
C LEU A 429 5.01 3.03 1.54
N GLN A 430 4.63 1.80 1.91
CA GLN A 430 4.89 0.63 1.08
C GLN A 430 4.05 0.62 -0.21
N ALA A 431 2.78 1.05 -0.16
CA ALA A 431 1.93 1.13 -1.34
C ALA A 431 2.47 2.17 -2.32
N ARG A 432 2.81 3.37 -1.82
CA ARG A 432 3.31 4.49 -2.61
C ARG A 432 4.72 4.29 -3.14
N SER A 433 5.55 3.50 -2.46
CA SER A 433 6.92 3.21 -2.92
C SER A 433 7.03 2.16 -4.03
N ARG A 434 5.93 1.49 -4.40
CA ARG A 434 5.96 0.45 -5.45
C ARG A 434 6.34 1.00 -6.82
N ASP A 435 5.87 2.19 -7.14
CA ASP A 435 6.03 2.81 -8.46
C ASP A 435 7.15 3.86 -8.50
N LEU A 436 7.88 4.03 -7.39
CA LEU A 436 8.98 5.00 -7.30
C LEU A 436 10.25 4.51 -7.98
N ALA A 437 10.90 5.41 -8.71
CA ALA A 437 12.19 5.16 -9.32
C ALA A 437 13.24 4.86 -8.22
N ARG A 438 14.01 3.79 -8.44
CA ARG A 438 15.11 3.40 -7.55
C ARG A 438 16.37 4.18 -7.91
N LEU A 439 16.96 4.85 -6.93
CA LEU A 439 18.24 5.51 -7.11
C LEU A 439 19.37 4.47 -7.09
N THR A 440 20.26 4.58 -8.06
CA THR A 440 21.54 3.87 -8.16
C THR A 440 22.66 4.89 -7.99
N THR A 441 23.73 4.49 -7.32
CA THR A 441 24.91 5.35 -7.16
C THR A 441 25.94 5.03 -8.23
N TYR A 442 26.47 6.06 -8.90
CA TYR A 442 27.58 5.94 -9.84
C TYR A 442 28.73 6.84 -9.41
N THR A 443 29.94 6.30 -9.31
CA THR A 443 31.13 7.09 -8.98
C THR A 443 31.96 7.29 -10.25
N PRO A 444 32.12 8.52 -10.75
CA PRO A 444 32.97 8.80 -11.92
C PRO A 444 34.45 8.55 -11.57
N GLU A 445 35.17 7.89 -12.47
CA GLU A 445 36.62 7.64 -12.31
C GLU A 445 37.49 8.83 -12.74
N SER A 446 36.93 9.76 -13.52
CA SER A 446 37.61 10.92 -14.09
C SER A 446 36.65 12.12 -14.15
N TRP A 447 37.12 13.29 -14.52
CA TRP A 447 36.25 14.43 -14.81
C TRP A 447 35.43 14.16 -16.07
N GLN A 448 34.10 14.07 -15.95
CA GLN A 448 33.21 13.72 -17.06
C GLN A 448 32.04 14.71 -17.13
N PRO A 449 31.53 15.04 -18.33
CA PRO A 449 30.27 15.78 -18.46
C PRO A 449 29.06 14.95 -17.99
N ALA A 450 28.04 15.60 -17.42
CA ALA A 450 26.79 14.94 -17.03
C ALA A 450 26.09 14.27 -18.22
N LEU A 451 26.18 14.87 -19.40
CA LEU A 451 25.71 14.30 -20.68
C LEU A 451 26.40 12.98 -21.00
N TYR A 452 27.71 12.88 -20.73
CA TYR A 452 28.48 11.66 -20.96
C TYR A 452 28.10 10.57 -19.94
N VAL A 453 27.87 10.95 -18.67
CA VAL A 453 27.39 10.02 -17.65
C VAL A 453 26.01 9.46 -18.03
N SER A 454 25.09 10.33 -18.49
CA SER A 454 23.77 9.93 -18.99
C SER A 454 23.87 8.97 -20.17
N TYR A 455 24.70 9.31 -21.17
CA TYR A 455 24.91 8.46 -22.34
C TYR A 455 25.54 7.11 -21.99
N ARG A 456 26.52 7.08 -21.08
CA ARG A 456 27.19 5.84 -20.66
C ARG A 456 26.25 4.91 -19.90
N MET A 457 25.34 5.45 -19.09
CA MET A 457 24.45 4.65 -18.24
C MET A 457 23.19 4.19 -18.97
N PHE A 458 22.61 5.04 -19.81
CA PHE A 458 21.29 4.81 -20.41
C PHE A 458 21.28 4.80 -21.94
N GLY A 459 22.42 5.02 -22.58
CA GLY A 459 22.51 5.11 -24.04
C GLY A 459 21.90 6.37 -24.64
N THR A 460 21.39 7.31 -23.83
CA THR A 460 20.89 8.61 -24.31
C THR A 460 21.35 9.75 -23.42
N THR A 461 21.33 10.98 -23.94
CA THR A 461 21.72 12.20 -23.22
C THR A 461 20.56 12.90 -22.53
N ARG A 462 19.32 12.38 -22.64
CA ARG A 462 18.09 13.03 -22.18
C ARG A 462 18.06 13.26 -20.68
N TRP A 463 18.71 12.39 -19.91
CA TRP A 463 18.62 12.36 -18.45
C TRP A 463 19.74 13.17 -17.78
N ALA A 464 20.53 13.94 -18.53
CA ALA A 464 21.62 14.74 -17.97
C ALA A 464 21.11 15.82 -16.99
N ASP A 465 20.00 16.48 -17.33
CA ASP A 465 19.39 17.51 -16.48
C ASP A 465 18.82 16.91 -15.19
N GLU A 466 18.24 15.70 -15.28
CA GLU A 466 17.75 14.95 -14.12
C GLU A 466 18.89 14.55 -13.18
N ILE A 467 20.02 14.06 -13.72
CA ILE A 467 21.22 13.76 -12.93
C ILE A 467 21.72 15.03 -12.22
N MET A 468 21.68 16.19 -12.87
CA MET A 468 22.09 17.45 -12.24
C MET A 468 21.11 17.90 -11.15
N ALA A 469 19.80 17.79 -11.39
CA ALA A 469 18.78 18.13 -10.39
C ALA A 469 18.90 17.26 -9.12
N MET A 470 19.25 15.98 -9.28
CA MET A 470 19.44 15.06 -8.16
C MET A 470 20.76 15.22 -7.40
N ASN A 471 21.74 15.89 -7.98
CA ASN A 471 23.06 16.08 -7.41
C ASN A 471 23.39 17.57 -7.24
N PRO A 472 22.74 18.27 -6.29
CA PRO A 472 22.93 19.71 -6.09
C PRO A 472 24.36 20.09 -5.66
N HIS A 473 25.18 19.12 -5.26
CA HIS A 473 26.61 19.33 -4.97
C HIS A 473 27.45 19.58 -6.25
N VAL A 474 26.96 19.17 -7.42
CA VAL A 474 27.63 19.42 -8.70
C VAL A 474 27.26 20.82 -9.20
N ARG A 475 28.23 21.73 -9.19
CA ARG A 475 27.99 23.13 -9.60
C ARG A 475 27.93 23.34 -11.10
N HIS A 476 28.53 22.47 -11.90
CA HIS A 476 28.62 22.66 -13.35
C HIS A 476 28.37 21.36 -14.13
N PRO A 477 27.46 21.36 -15.13
CA PRO A 477 27.04 20.16 -15.88
C PRO A 477 28.12 19.50 -16.75
N LEU A 478 29.28 20.13 -16.91
CA LEU A 478 30.40 19.63 -17.72
C LEU A 478 31.57 19.15 -16.85
N LEU A 479 31.53 19.43 -15.55
CA LEU A 479 32.62 19.19 -14.60
C LEU A 479 32.07 18.40 -13.41
N VAL A 480 31.70 17.14 -13.67
CA VAL A 480 31.43 16.20 -12.59
C VAL A 480 32.77 15.75 -12.00
N PRO A 481 33.01 15.91 -10.68
CA PRO A 481 34.25 15.51 -10.05
C PRO A 481 34.44 14.00 -10.00
N PRO A 482 35.67 13.48 -10.23
CA PRO A 482 35.98 12.09 -9.98
C PRO A 482 35.87 11.75 -8.49
N GLY A 483 35.50 10.50 -8.18
CA GLY A 483 35.42 9.99 -6.82
C GLY A 483 34.22 10.47 -5.99
N THR A 484 33.37 11.35 -6.54
CA THR A 484 32.14 11.79 -5.87
C THR A 484 30.96 10.90 -6.30
N PRO A 485 30.26 10.24 -5.37
CA PRO A 485 29.12 9.41 -5.74
C PRO A 485 27.96 10.27 -6.27
N LEU A 486 27.58 10.03 -7.52
CA LEU A 486 26.38 10.60 -8.14
C LEU A 486 25.17 9.72 -7.89
N ARG A 487 24.07 10.34 -7.48
CA ARG A 487 22.75 9.72 -7.40
C ARG A 487 22.08 9.76 -8.77
N ILE A 488 21.62 8.61 -9.25
CA ILE A 488 21.05 8.47 -10.57
C ILE A 488 19.81 7.58 -10.48
N THR A 489 18.69 7.97 -11.07
CA THR A 489 17.49 7.13 -11.22
C THR A 489 17.72 5.99 -12.20
N LYS A 490 17.39 4.76 -11.82
CA LYS A 490 17.39 3.64 -12.77
C LYS A 490 16.19 3.79 -13.70
N HIS A 491 16.45 4.14 -14.96
CA HIS A 491 15.49 4.06 -16.06
C HIS A 491 15.71 2.69 -16.73
N ASP A 492 14.70 1.81 -16.68
CA ASP A 492 14.71 0.48 -17.31
C ASP A 492 14.36 0.54 -18.81
#